data_AF-A0A2D7DWR9-F1
#
_entry.id   AF-A0A2D7DWR9-F1
#
_cell.length_a   1.000
_cell.length_b   1.000
_cell.length_c   1.000
_cell.angle_alpha   90.00
_cell.angle_beta   90.00
_cell.angle_gamma   90.00
#
_symmetry.space_group_name_H-M   'P 1'
#
loop_
_entity.id
_entity.type
_entity.pdbx_description
1 polymer ?
#
loop_
_entity_poly.entity_id
_entity_poly.type
_entity_poly.pdbx_seq_one_letter_code
_entity_poly.pdbx_strand_id
1 'polypeptide(L)'
;MKKNYKNISVISTGSWVPTDLNKKRKVKNTYKILINELTLDAFIGIHDFEKKKKQKISISLSLDVNDNISGIDHKIENFVSYEHIVADIKSILKKGHIELLESLGEEIVDLCFKDERVLTIKIKLEKLEVFKETSSVGIEIFRKKKPYNNSTKENLHKADKLFMWIVKIGGSWLKNPKLPLLINFLQKFAKEKIVLVVGGGVFAETVRNVYISNKMTEETGHILAMKATEIFAYYLKSINPEISITNKISNFIKKNLNLWIPTEKLSFEKKFQKNWESTSDSIATWLYSNTKSKGVVFVKSLSFANEEKLKLRDLQKKKILDLNVKNYIKRKKNLKIVGPEIIDLFENSTDWEYIVSKLNKVIV
;
A
#
# COMPACT_ATOMS: atom_id res chain seq x y z
N MET A 1 -16.63 56.36 -13.83
CA MET A 1 -16.38 55.10 -13.09
C MET A 1 -16.24 53.94 -14.06
N LYS A 2 -15.02 53.50 -14.39
CA LYS A 2 -14.76 52.27 -15.17
C LYS A 2 -13.99 51.32 -14.26
N LYS A 3 -14.62 50.21 -13.85
CA LYS A 3 -13.97 49.15 -13.06
C LYS A 3 -13.05 48.35 -13.99
N ASN A 4 -11.74 48.46 -13.78
CA ASN A 4 -10.74 47.58 -14.36
C ASN A 4 -10.80 46.22 -13.68
N TYR A 5 -11.41 45.23 -14.33
CA TYR A 5 -11.20 43.84 -13.95
C TYR A 5 -9.86 43.39 -14.56
N LYS A 6 -8.85 43.23 -13.71
CA LYS A 6 -7.57 42.58 -14.07
C LYS A 6 -7.87 41.14 -14.49
N ASN A 7 -7.34 40.75 -15.64
CA ASN A 7 -7.31 39.42 -16.24
C ASN A 7 -7.33 38.28 -15.21
N ILE A 8 -8.50 37.69 -15.00
CA ILE A 8 -8.61 36.32 -14.50
C ILE A 8 -8.30 35.43 -15.70
N SER A 9 -7.10 34.85 -15.75
CA SER A 9 -6.85 33.74 -16.65
C SER A 9 -7.83 32.62 -16.27
N VAL A 10 -8.83 32.39 -17.11
CA VAL A 10 -9.73 31.24 -16.97
C VAL A 10 -8.88 30.00 -17.24
N ILE A 11 -8.35 29.41 -16.16
CA ILE A 11 -7.74 28.08 -16.24
C ILE A 11 -8.92 27.13 -16.45
N SER A 12 -8.97 26.49 -17.61
CA SER A 12 -9.97 25.49 -17.97
C SER A 12 -10.20 24.53 -16.81
N THR A 13 -11.44 24.50 -16.30
CA THR A 13 -11.91 23.74 -15.13
C THR A 13 -11.98 22.23 -15.36
N GLY A 14 -11.24 21.68 -16.33
CA GLY A 14 -11.40 20.29 -16.77
C GLY A 14 -10.14 19.54 -17.21
N SER A 15 -8.93 20.09 -17.11
CA SER A 15 -7.72 19.37 -17.56
C SER A 15 -6.89 18.85 -16.38
N TRP A 16 -7.35 17.77 -15.74
CA TRP A 16 -6.58 17.02 -14.74
C TRP A 16 -5.39 16.26 -15.34
N VAL A 17 -5.26 16.24 -16.67
CA VAL A 17 -4.26 15.49 -17.43
C VAL A 17 -3.63 16.44 -18.47
N PRO A 18 -2.29 16.62 -18.49
CA PRO A 18 -1.63 17.40 -19.53
C PRO A 18 -1.91 16.81 -20.91
N THR A 19 -2.13 17.68 -21.90
CA THR A 19 -2.45 17.30 -23.28
C THR A 19 -1.28 16.66 -24.04
N ASP A 20 -0.06 16.73 -23.50
CA ASP A 20 1.16 16.19 -24.15
C ASP A 20 1.86 15.14 -23.29
N LEU A 21 1.21 13.99 -23.11
CA LEU A 21 1.88 12.75 -22.69
C LEU A 21 1.99 11.81 -23.89
N ASN A 22 3.03 12.00 -24.70
CA ASN A 22 3.38 11.02 -25.72
C ASN A 22 3.76 9.67 -25.06
N LYS A 23 3.07 8.63 -25.54
CA LYS A 23 2.79 7.34 -24.90
C LYS A 23 3.98 6.37 -24.82
N LYS A 24 3.96 5.52 -23.77
CA LYS A 24 3.60 4.08 -23.86
C LYS A 24 3.48 3.46 -22.46
N ARG A 25 2.26 3.36 -21.91
CA ARG A 25 1.95 2.39 -20.84
C ARG A 25 1.53 1.09 -21.52
N LYS A 26 2.19 -0.03 -21.21
CA LYS A 26 1.69 -1.36 -21.57
C LYS A 26 0.36 -1.58 -20.84
N VAL A 27 -0.75 -1.46 -21.55
CA VAL A 27 -2.03 -1.99 -21.09
C VAL A 27 -1.88 -3.51 -21.13
N LYS A 28 -2.02 -4.18 -19.98
CA LYS A 28 -2.16 -5.64 -19.99
C LYS A 28 -3.54 -5.93 -20.54
N ASN A 29 -3.60 -6.74 -21.60
CA ASN A 29 -4.88 -7.19 -22.11
C ASN A 29 -5.52 -8.13 -21.07
N THR A 30 -6.84 -8.18 -21.02
CA THR A 30 -7.61 -9.09 -20.16
C THR A 30 -8.84 -9.55 -20.92
N TYR A 31 -9.28 -10.80 -20.71
CA TYR A 31 -10.55 -11.29 -21.21
C TYR A 31 -11.43 -11.79 -20.06
N LYS A 32 -12.74 -11.89 -20.29
CA LYS A 32 -13.72 -12.22 -19.26
C LYS A 32 -14.40 -13.56 -19.54
N ILE A 33 -14.51 -14.41 -18.52
CA ILE A 33 -15.31 -15.65 -18.56
C ILE A 33 -16.61 -15.40 -17.82
N LEU A 34 -17.72 -15.83 -18.43
CA LEU A 34 -19.07 -15.65 -17.91
C LEU A 34 -19.76 -17.01 -17.79
N ILE A 35 -20.27 -17.32 -16.60
CA ILE A 35 -21.20 -18.42 -16.34
C ILE A 35 -22.45 -17.76 -15.78
N ASN A 36 -23.56 -17.82 -16.51
CA ASN A 36 -24.80 -17.16 -16.11
C ASN A 36 -25.81 -18.21 -15.64
N GLU A 37 -26.44 -17.97 -14.49
CA GLU A 37 -27.61 -18.69 -13.98
C GLU A 37 -27.46 -20.23 -13.92
N LEU A 38 -26.29 -20.71 -13.48
CA LEU A 38 -26.07 -22.14 -13.23
C LEU A 38 -26.97 -22.59 -12.07
N THR A 39 -28.06 -23.29 -12.41
CA THR A 39 -29.05 -23.76 -11.43
C THR A 39 -28.70 -25.15 -10.94
N LEU A 40 -28.52 -25.31 -9.62
CA LEU A 40 -28.14 -26.55 -8.96
C LEU A 40 -28.95 -26.79 -7.68
N ASP A 41 -29.12 -28.06 -7.30
CA ASP A 41 -29.76 -28.44 -6.04
C ASP A 41 -28.71 -28.54 -4.92
N ALA A 42 -28.94 -27.84 -3.81
CA ALA A 42 -28.04 -27.84 -2.65
C ALA A 42 -28.80 -27.90 -1.33
N PHE A 43 -28.21 -28.50 -0.30
CA PHE A 43 -28.69 -28.37 1.08
C PHE A 43 -28.14 -27.06 1.65
N ILE A 44 -28.97 -26.02 1.73
CA ILE A 44 -28.52 -24.69 2.12
C ILE A 44 -29.49 -23.95 3.04
N GLY A 45 -29.03 -23.58 4.23
CA GLY A 45 -29.83 -22.80 5.18
C GLY A 45 -29.52 -23.06 6.66
N ILE A 46 -29.96 -22.13 7.51
CA ILE A 46 -29.69 -22.15 8.96
C ILE A 46 -30.78 -22.94 9.69
N HIS A 47 -32.01 -22.87 9.21
CA HIS A 47 -33.15 -23.46 9.91
C HIS A 47 -33.17 -24.99 9.80
N ASP A 48 -33.60 -25.67 10.85
CA ASP A 48 -33.56 -27.14 10.93
C ASP A 48 -34.43 -27.85 9.88
N PHE A 49 -35.41 -27.15 9.29
CA PHE A 49 -36.18 -27.63 8.14
C PHE A 49 -35.41 -27.51 6.81
N GLU A 50 -34.53 -26.51 6.67
CA GLU A 50 -33.68 -26.31 5.48
C GLU A 50 -32.54 -27.34 5.43
N LYS A 51 -32.20 -27.97 6.55
CA LYS A 51 -31.21 -29.06 6.65
C LYS A 51 -31.71 -30.40 6.10
N LYS A 52 -33.02 -30.55 5.86
CA LYS A 52 -33.64 -31.83 5.47
C LYS A 52 -34.04 -31.90 3.99
N LYS A 53 -34.12 -30.76 3.28
CA LYS A 53 -34.58 -30.69 1.88
C LYS A 53 -33.59 -29.88 1.04
N LYS A 54 -33.31 -30.38 -0.18
CA LYS A 54 -32.53 -29.63 -1.16
C LYS A 54 -33.33 -28.42 -1.67
N GLN A 55 -32.65 -27.30 -1.83
CA GLN A 55 -33.19 -26.07 -2.42
C GLN A 55 -32.45 -25.76 -3.72
N LYS A 56 -33.16 -25.14 -4.68
CA LYS A 56 -32.57 -24.67 -5.92
C LYS A 56 -31.81 -23.37 -5.71
N ILE A 57 -30.53 -23.38 -6.06
CA ILE A 57 -29.68 -22.20 -6.09
C ILE A 57 -29.29 -21.85 -7.52
N SER A 58 -29.26 -20.56 -7.83
CA SER A 58 -28.73 -20.01 -9.07
C SER A 58 -27.38 -19.37 -8.79
N ILE A 59 -26.37 -19.73 -9.59
CA ILE A 59 -24.99 -19.27 -9.47
C ILE A 59 -24.60 -18.56 -10.76
N SER A 60 -24.30 -17.26 -10.68
CA SER A 60 -23.70 -16.52 -11.79
C SER A 60 -22.28 -16.07 -11.43
N LEU A 61 -21.33 -16.30 -12.32
CA LEU A 61 -19.90 -16.07 -12.11
C LEU A 61 -19.31 -15.29 -13.29
N SER A 62 -18.56 -14.23 -12.98
CA SER A 62 -17.77 -13.45 -13.93
C SER A 62 -16.32 -13.40 -13.45
N LEU A 63 -15.39 -13.86 -14.28
CA LEU A 63 -13.95 -13.89 -13.99
C LEU A 63 -13.22 -12.99 -14.98
N ASP A 64 -12.41 -12.04 -14.51
CA ASP A 64 -11.45 -11.36 -15.39
C ASP A 64 -10.11 -12.10 -15.32
N VAL A 65 -9.62 -12.51 -16.49
CA VAL A 65 -8.42 -13.34 -16.65
C VAL A 65 -7.36 -12.53 -17.41
N ASN A 66 -6.10 -12.66 -17.00
CA ASN A 66 -4.98 -12.02 -17.70
C ASN A 66 -4.84 -12.62 -19.11
N ASP A 67 -4.81 -11.76 -20.12
CA ASP A 67 -4.69 -12.16 -21.52
C ASP A 67 -3.21 -12.39 -21.87
N ASN A 68 -2.86 -13.64 -22.16
CA ASN A 68 -1.58 -14.06 -22.74
C ASN A 68 -1.75 -14.53 -24.20
N ILE A 69 -2.83 -14.16 -24.90
CA ILE A 69 -3.22 -14.65 -26.24
C ILE A 69 -2.21 -14.25 -27.34
N SER A 70 -1.30 -13.31 -27.08
CA SER A 70 -0.39 -12.76 -28.10
C SER A 70 0.76 -13.68 -28.55
N GLY A 71 0.73 -15.00 -28.30
CA GLY A 71 1.79 -15.88 -28.81
C GLY A 71 1.71 -17.35 -28.43
N ILE A 72 0.52 -17.94 -28.27
CA ILE A 72 0.40 -19.33 -27.80
C ILE A 72 -0.57 -20.11 -28.70
N ASP A 73 -0.13 -21.27 -29.16
CA ASP A 73 -0.93 -22.27 -29.89
C ASP A 73 -2.31 -22.46 -29.25
N HIS A 74 -3.33 -22.70 -30.08
CA HIS A 74 -4.73 -22.97 -29.71
C HIS A 74 -4.92 -24.30 -28.93
N LYS A 75 -4.19 -24.48 -27.82
CA LYS A 75 -4.31 -25.61 -26.91
C LYS A 75 -5.17 -25.21 -25.71
N ILE A 76 -6.14 -26.07 -25.38
CA ILE A 76 -7.15 -25.87 -24.32
C ILE A 76 -6.51 -25.60 -22.94
N GLU A 77 -5.34 -26.17 -22.68
CA GLU A 77 -4.56 -26.03 -21.44
C GLU A 77 -4.16 -24.58 -21.10
N ASN A 78 -4.06 -23.72 -22.11
CA ASN A 78 -3.64 -22.33 -21.94
C ASN A 78 -4.77 -21.41 -21.47
N PHE A 79 -6.00 -21.91 -21.41
CA PHE A 79 -7.18 -21.16 -20.99
C PHE A 79 -7.69 -21.64 -19.63
N VAL A 80 -8.31 -20.73 -18.88
CA VAL A 80 -9.09 -21.11 -17.70
C VAL A 80 -10.35 -21.81 -18.20
N SER A 81 -10.47 -23.12 -17.94
CA SER A 81 -11.63 -23.91 -18.38
C SER A 81 -12.82 -23.66 -17.48
N TYR A 82 -13.92 -23.17 -18.07
CA TYR A 82 -15.20 -23.04 -17.40
C TYR A 82 -15.78 -24.41 -17.00
N GLU A 83 -15.43 -25.50 -17.71
CA GLU A 83 -15.89 -26.85 -17.36
C GLU A 83 -15.32 -27.31 -16.02
N HIS A 84 -14.03 -27.05 -15.76
CA HIS A 84 -13.41 -27.36 -14.48
C HIS A 84 -14.05 -26.54 -13.34
N ILE A 85 -14.33 -25.25 -13.58
CA ILE A 85 -15.01 -24.39 -12.60
C ILE A 85 -16.41 -24.94 -12.27
N VAL A 86 -17.19 -25.33 -13.27
CA VAL A 86 -18.53 -25.91 -13.06
C VAL A 86 -18.45 -27.25 -12.33
N ALA A 87 -17.48 -28.10 -12.67
CA ALA A 87 -17.26 -29.38 -12.00
C ALA A 87 -16.87 -29.19 -10.52
N ASP A 88 -16.01 -28.23 -10.24
CA ASP A 88 -15.58 -27.87 -8.88
C ASP A 88 -16.74 -27.33 -8.04
N ILE A 89 -17.58 -26.46 -8.60
CA ILE A 89 -18.79 -25.98 -7.93
C ILE A 89 -19.72 -27.15 -7.59
N LYS A 90 -19.96 -28.08 -8.54
CA LYS A 90 -20.76 -29.29 -8.28
C LYS A 90 -20.14 -30.17 -7.19
N SER A 91 -18.81 -30.22 -7.10
CA SER A 91 -18.09 -30.96 -6.06
C SER A 91 -18.31 -30.34 -4.68
N ILE A 92 -18.24 -29.00 -4.55
CA ILE A 92 -18.53 -28.30 -3.28
C ILE A 92 -19.92 -28.66 -2.77
N LEU A 93 -20.94 -28.55 -3.63
CA LEU A 93 -22.33 -28.81 -3.24
C LEU A 93 -22.59 -30.28 -2.83
N LYS A 94 -21.73 -31.21 -3.25
CA LYS A 94 -21.82 -32.63 -2.85
C LYS A 94 -21.18 -32.92 -1.49
N LYS A 95 -20.30 -32.06 -0.98
CA LYS A 95 -19.52 -32.33 0.26
C LYS A 95 -20.35 -32.25 1.54
N GLY A 96 -21.54 -31.65 1.51
CA GLY A 96 -22.43 -31.64 2.67
C GLY A 96 -23.40 -30.47 2.69
N HIS A 97 -23.93 -30.20 3.89
CA HIS A 97 -24.83 -29.08 4.16
C HIS A 97 -24.06 -27.77 4.24
N ILE A 98 -24.60 -26.73 3.61
CA ILE A 98 -24.05 -25.38 3.62
C ILE A 98 -24.95 -24.52 4.50
N GLU A 99 -24.39 -23.85 5.49
CA GLU A 99 -25.19 -23.03 6.40
C GLU A 99 -25.62 -21.70 5.76
N LEU A 100 -24.71 -21.06 5.02
CA LEU A 100 -24.87 -19.69 4.52
C LEU A 100 -24.44 -19.56 3.05
N LEU A 101 -25.14 -18.73 2.28
CA LEU A 101 -24.76 -18.39 0.89
C LEU A 101 -23.40 -17.69 0.86
N GLU A 102 -23.09 -16.92 1.89
CA GLU A 102 -21.84 -16.20 2.08
C GLU A 102 -20.65 -17.16 2.15
N SER A 103 -20.81 -18.27 2.89
CA SER A 103 -19.75 -19.27 3.05
C SER A 103 -19.49 -20.02 1.74
N LEU A 104 -20.56 -20.40 1.02
CA LEU A 104 -20.46 -20.98 -0.31
C LEU A 104 -19.79 -20.03 -1.30
N GLY A 105 -20.15 -18.75 -1.25
CA GLY A 105 -19.58 -17.72 -2.11
C GLY A 105 -18.08 -17.54 -1.93
N GLU A 106 -17.60 -17.49 -0.69
CA GLU A 106 -16.16 -17.44 -0.40
C GLU A 106 -15.43 -18.72 -0.82
N GLU A 107 -16.01 -19.91 -0.61
CA GLU A 107 -15.39 -21.18 -1.01
C GLU A 107 -15.22 -21.26 -2.54
N ILE A 108 -16.24 -20.85 -3.31
CA ILE A 108 -16.16 -20.80 -4.78
C ILE A 108 -15.11 -19.78 -5.25
N VAL A 109 -15.05 -18.60 -4.59
CA VAL A 109 -14.02 -17.58 -4.88
C VAL A 109 -12.63 -18.14 -4.64
N ASP A 110 -12.40 -18.83 -3.51
CA ASP A 110 -11.11 -19.40 -3.16
C ASP A 110 -10.67 -20.49 -4.15
N LEU A 111 -11.61 -21.33 -4.62
CA LEU A 111 -11.33 -22.29 -5.69
C LEU A 111 -10.93 -21.63 -6.99
N CYS A 112 -11.69 -20.62 -7.44
CA CYS A 112 -11.41 -19.92 -8.68
C CYS A 112 -10.08 -19.15 -8.61
N PHE A 113 -9.67 -18.66 -7.42
CA PHE A 113 -8.37 -18.03 -7.24
C PHE A 113 -7.19 -19.02 -7.17
N LYS A 114 -7.40 -20.34 -7.14
CA LYS A 114 -6.30 -21.30 -7.32
C LYS A 114 -5.63 -21.15 -8.68
N ASP A 115 -6.38 -20.74 -9.70
CA ASP A 115 -5.80 -20.42 -11.01
C ASP A 115 -5.11 -19.05 -10.96
N GLU A 116 -3.81 -19.02 -11.22
CA GLU A 116 -2.97 -17.82 -11.19
C GLU A 116 -3.39 -16.75 -12.19
N ARG A 117 -4.09 -17.14 -13.26
CA ARG A 117 -4.49 -16.26 -14.35
C ARG A 117 -5.70 -15.38 -13.99
N VAL A 118 -6.49 -15.78 -12.98
CA VAL A 118 -7.69 -15.06 -12.54
C VAL A 118 -7.32 -13.85 -11.68
N LEU A 119 -7.75 -12.66 -12.09
CA LEU A 119 -7.42 -11.38 -11.44
C LEU A 119 -8.54 -10.89 -10.52
N THR A 120 -9.77 -10.97 -10.99
CA THR A 120 -10.98 -10.52 -10.30
C THR A 120 -12.11 -11.50 -10.54
N ILE A 121 -12.97 -11.63 -9.54
CA ILE A 121 -14.11 -12.53 -9.51
C ILE A 121 -15.32 -11.74 -9.02
N LYS A 122 -16.42 -11.87 -9.75
CA LYS A 122 -17.74 -11.41 -9.34
C LYS A 122 -18.65 -12.62 -9.34
N ILE A 123 -19.22 -12.96 -8.20
CA ILE A 123 -20.16 -14.08 -8.05
C ILE A 123 -21.49 -13.58 -7.48
N LYS A 124 -22.59 -14.05 -8.04
CA LYS A 124 -23.95 -13.82 -7.58
C LYS A 124 -24.56 -15.17 -7.23
N LEU A 125 -25.07 -15.30 -6.01
CA LEU A 125 -25.68 -16.53 -5.49
C LEU A 125 -27.09 -16.23 -5.03
N GLU A 126 -28.07 -16.94 -5.57
CA GLU A 126 -29.49 -16.72 -5.30
C GLU A 126 -30.18 -18.03 -4.94
N LYS A 127 -31.04 -18.01 -3.92
CA LYS A 127 -32.02 -19.08 -3.66
C LYS A 127 -33.33 -18.70 -4.34
N LEU A 128 -33.84 -19.58 -5.20
CA LEU A 128 -35.00 -19.27 -6.06
C LEU A 128 -36.35 -19.47 -5.36
N GLU A 129 -36.42 -20.28 -4.30
CA GLU A 129 -37.70 -20.79 -3.77
C GLU A 129 -37.88 -20.54 -2.26
N VAL A 130 -37.23 -19.51 -1.70
CA VAL A 130 -37.25 -19.25 -0.24
C VAL A 130 -38.55 -18.59 0.22
N PHE A 131 -39.04 -17.62 -0.54
CA PHE A 131 -40.19 -16.80 -0.20
C PHE A 131 -41.15 -16.78 -1.39
N LYS A 132 -42.46 -16.82 -1.13
CA LYS A 132 -43.47 -16.84 -2.21
C LYS A 132 -43.63 -15.47 -2.87
N GLU A 133 -43.17 -14.42 -2.19
CA GLU A 133 -43.34 -13.02 -2.52
C GLU A 133 -42.22 -12.45 -3.40
N THR A 134 -41.15 -13.21 -3.66
CA THR A 134 -40.03 -12.78 -4.52
C THR A 134 -39.53 -13.92 -5.40
N SER A 135 -39.05 -13.57 -6.60
CA SER A 135 -38.49 -14.51 -7.57
C SER A 135 -37.17 -15.13 -7.11
N SER A 136 -36.42 -14.42 -6.25
CA SER A 136 -35.23 -14.97 -5.58
C SER A 136 -34.75 -14.06 -4.45
N VAL A 137 -33.89 -14.61 -3.58
CA VAL A 137 -33.09 -13.86 -2.60
C VAL A 137 -31.65 -14.33 -2.65
N GLY A 138 -30.70 -13.41 -2.54
CA GLY A 138 -29.31 -13.76 -2.75
C GLY A 138 -28.31 -12.70 -2.35
N ILE A 139 -27.05 -13.01 -2.62
CA ILE A 139 -25.90 -12.15 -2.35
C ILE A 139 -25.05 -11.99 -3.61
N GLU A 140 -24.36 -10.85 -3.70
CA GLU A 140 -23.38 -10.59 -4.73
C GLU A 140 -22.03 -10.28 -4.07
N ILE A 141 -20.99 -11.02 -4.45
CA ILE A 141 -19.65 -10.92 -3.90
C ILE A 141 -18.70 -10.50 -5.03
N PHE A 142 -17.99 -9.40 -4.80
CA PHE A 142 -16.86 -8.98 -5.63
C PHE A 142 -15.55 -9.17 -4.87
N ARG A 143 -14.60 -9.90 -5.48
CA ARG A 143 -13.29 -10.19 -4.89
C ARG A 143 -12.21 -9.96 -5.93
N LYS A 144 -11.14 -9.28 -5.52
CA LYS A 144 -9.93 -9.10 -6.31
C LYS A 144 -8.83 -9.97 -5.70
N LYS A 145 -8.09 -10.69 -6.54
CA LYS A 145 -7.01 -11.57 -6.08
C LYS A 145 -6.00 -10.72 -5.29
N LYS A 146 -5.95 -10.93 -3.98
CA LYS A 146 -4.89 -10.38 -3.14
C LYS A 146 -3.64 -11.23 -3.40
N PRO A 147 -2.44 -10.65 -3.48
CA PRO A 147 -1.22 -11.45 -3.55
C PRO A 147 -1.21 -12.39 -2.34
N TYR A 148 -1.18 -13.70 -2.63
CA TYR A 148 -1.36 -14.75 -1.63
C TYR A 148 -0.31 -14.60 -0.52
N ASN A 149 -0.77 -14.40 0.72
CA ASN A 149 0.06 -14.39 1.92
C ASN A 149 -0.39 -15.58 2.78
N ASN A 150 0.33 -16.70 2.68
CA ASN A 150 0.23 -17.78 3.65
C ASN A 150 0.76 -17.28 5.00
N SER A 151 -0.13 -17.11 5.99
CA SER A 151 0.10 -17.42 7.41
C SER A 151 -0.91 -16.67 8.30
N THR A 152 -1.94 -17.36 8.76
CA THR A 152 -2.81 -16.89 9.84
C THR A 152 -2.90 -17.98 10.89
N LYS A 153 -2.02 -17.86 11.90
CA LYS A 153 -2.20 -18.21 13.34
C LYS A 153 -0.91 -18.69 14.03
N GLU A 154 0.11 -19.16 13.31
CA GLU A 154 1.38 -19.61 13.95
C GLU A 154 2.42 -18.51 14.24
N ASN A 155 2.27 -17.29 13.70
CA ASN A 155 3.31 -16.25 13.76
C ASN A 155 3.28 -15.33 14.99
N LEU A 156 2.35 -15.53 15.93
CA LEU A 156 2.26 -14.69 17.14
C LEU A 156 3.47 -14.88 18.08
N HIS A 157 4.10 -16.05 18.09
CA HIS A 157 5.26 -16.32 18.95
C HIS A 157 6.63 -15.99 18.31
N LYS A 158 6.71 -15.77 16.98
CA LYS A 158 7.95 -15.32 16.29
C LYS A 158 8.13 -13.80 16.24
N ALA A 159 7.04 -13.03 16.43
CA ALA A 159 7.04 -11.57 16.29
C ALA A 159 7.86 -10.84 17.38
N ASP A 160 8.17 -11.49 18.50
CA ASP A 160 8.84 -10.83 19.63
C ASP A 160 10.36 -10.62 19.48
N LYS A 161 10.99 -11.17 18.42
CA LYS A 161 12.42 -10.96 18.14
C LYS A 161 12.73 -10.09 16.91
N LEU A 162 11.70 -9.59 16.22
CA LEU A 162 11.91 -8.89 14.95
C LEU A 162 11.92 -7.37 15.15
N PHE A 163 13.13 -6.81 15.31
CA PHE A 163 13.30 -5.36 15.38
C PHE A 163 13.35 -4.76 13.96
N MET A 164 12.70 -3.62 13.76
CA MET A 164 12.65 -2.92 12.47
C MET A 164 13.55 -1.68 12.43
N TRP A 165 13.94 -1.23 11.25
CA TRP A 165 14.62 0.03 11.01
C TRP A 165 13.67 1.03 10.35
N ILE A 166 13.66 2.26 10.82
CA ILE A 166 12.95 3.35 10.14
C ILE A 166 13.95 4.07 9.24
N VAL A 167 13.69 4.11 7.93
CA VAL A 167 14.53 4.84 6.97
C VAL A 167 13.72 5.99 6.42
N LYS A 168 14.14 7.21 6.75
CA LYS A 168 13.51 8.42 6.28
C LYS A 168 14.19 8.89 5.01
N ILE A 169 13.44 9.12 3.93
CA ILE A 169 13.97 9.70 2.68
C ILE A 169 13.51 11.15 2.54
N GLY A 170 14.46 12.08 2.41
CA GLY A 170 14.18 13.51 2.21
C GLY A 170 13.38 13.79 0.94
N GLY A 171 12.46 14.75 0.98
CA GLY A 171 11.61 15.10 -0.18
C GLY A 171 12.41 15.58 -1.41
N SER A 172 13.59 16.17 -1.20
CA SER A 172 14.52 16.57 -2.26
C SER A 172 15.06 15.39 -3.07
N TRP A 173 15.07 14.17 -2.52
CA TRP A 173 15.44 12.96 -3.26
C TRP A 173 14.49 12.65 -4.41
N LEU A 174 13.27 13.20 -4.44
CA LEU A 174 12.38 13.09 -5.60
C LEU A 174 13.05 13.57 -6.90
N LYS A 175 13.97 14.55 -6.81
CA LYS A 175 14.73 15.08 -7.95
C LYS A 175 16.08 14.38 -8.14
N ASN A 176 16.47 13.47 -7.24
CA ASN A 176 17.78 12.81 -7.30
C ASN A 176 17.70 11.62 -8.28
N PRO A 177 18.54 11.57 -9.34
CA PRO A 177 18.51 10.49 -10.32
C PRO A 177 18.86 9.11 -9.73
N LYS A 178 19.55 9.06 -8.58
CA LYS A 178 19.88 7.82 -7.88
C LYS A 178 18.73 7.29 -7.00
N LEU A 179 17.57 7.95 -6.95
CA LEU A 179 16.43 7.49 -6.14
C LEU A 179 15.96 6.07 -6.51
N PRO A 180 15.81 5.68 -7.79
CA PRO A 180 15.45 4.30 -8.11
C PRO A 180 16.47 3.27 -7.60
N LEU A 181 17.76 3.58 -7.70
CA LEU A 181 18.82 2.73 -7.16
C LEU A 181 18.69 2.59 -5.64
N LEU A 182 18.47 3.69 -4.92
CA LEU A 182 18.25 3.67 -3.46
C LEU A 182 17.14 2.70 -3.05
N ILE A 183 15.97 2.79 -3.69
CA ILE A 183 14.83 1.94 -3.34
C ILE A 183 15.12 0.46 -3.67
N ASN A 184 15.76 0.21 -4.80
CA ASN A 184 16.10 -1.15 -5.20
C ASN A 184 17.17 -1.78 -4.30
N PHE A 185 18.13 -1.01 -3.79
CA PHE A 185 19.07 -1.50 -2.77
C PHE A 185 18.36 -1.82 -1.46
N LEU A 186 17.48 -0.94 -0.98
CA LEU A 186 16.71 -1.17 0.25
C LEU A 186 15.86 -2.45 0.18
N GLN A 187 15.33 -2.78 -1.00
CA GLN A 187 14.56 -4.01 -1.23
C GLN A 187 15.42 -5.29 -1.09
N LYS A 188 16.73 -5.23 -1.37
CA LYS A 188 17.63 -6.39 -1.30
C LYS A 188 17.93 -6.86 0.12
N PHE A 189 17.70 -6.03 1.15
CA PHE A 189 17.90 -6.41 2.56
C PHE A 189 16.76 -7.30 3.09
N ALA A 190 16.61 -8.51 2.54
CA ALA A 190 15.51 -9.42 2.85
C ALA A 190 15.45 -9.88 4.32
N LYS A 191 16.59 -9.88 5.02
CA LYS A 191 16.70 -10.27 6.44
C LYS A 191 16.22 -9.18 7.40
N GLU A 192 16.25 -7.93 6.97
CA GLU A 192 15.85 -6.79 7.81
C GLU A 192 14.41 -6.37 7.52
N LYS A 193 13.77 -5.82 8.55
CA LYS A 193 12.49 -5.14 8.40
C LYS A 193 12.74 -3.65 8.32
N ILE A 194 12.55 -3.07 7.14
CA ILE A 194 12.74 -1.65 6.88
C ILE A 194 11.38 -1.00 6.62
N VAL A 195 11.12 0.11 7.32
CA VAL A 195 9.95 0.95 7.10
C VAL A 195 10.40 2.30 6.60
N LEU A 196 9.95 2.66 5.40
CA LEU A 196 10.24 3.92 4.74
C LEU A 196 9.24 4.98 5.17
N VAL A 197 9.76 6.14 5.52
CA VAL A 197 9.00 7.39 5.70
C VAL A 197 9.56 8.40 4.71
N VAL A 198 8.72 8.94 3.84
CA VAL A 198 9.18 9.86 2.78
C VAL A 198 8.80 11.31 3.10
N GLY A 199 9.58 12.24 2.56
CA GLY A 199 9.21 13.66 2.52
C GLY A 199 8.06 13.93 1.56
N GLY A 200 7.62 15.19 1.45
CA GLY A 200 6.61 15.60 0.47
C GLY A 200 7.18 16.19 -0.83
N GLY A 201 8.48 16.52 -0.85
CA GLY A 201 9.16 17.04 -2.06
C GLY A 201 8.44 18.24 -2.67
N VAL A 202 8.38 18.27 -4.01
CA VAL A 202 7.68 19.32 -4.76
C VAL A 202 6.19 19.39 -4.43
N PHE A 203 5.56 18.26 -4.06
CA PHE A 203 4.15 18.22 -3.71
C PHE A 203 3.86 19.01 -2.42
N ALA A 204 4.70 18.86 -1.40
CA ALA A 204 4.54 19.64 -0.17
C ALA A 204 4.92 21.12 -0.37
N GLU A 205 5.82 21.41 -1.30
CA GLU A 205 6.14 22.81 -1.66
C GLU A 205 4.93 23.50 -2.30
N THR A 206 4.20 22.82 -3.18
CA THR A 206 2.93 23.33 -3.71
C THR A 206 1.93 23.61 -2.58
N VAL A 207 1.83 22.73 -1.59
CA VAL A 207 0.97 22.98 -0.41
C VAL A 207 1.42 24.22 0.36
N ARG A 208 2.72 24.44 0.56
CA ARG A 208 3.24 25.65 1.22
C ARG A 208 2.87 26.92 0.46
N ASN A 209 3.02 26.90 -0.86
CA ASN A 209 2.66 28.05 -1.69
C ASN A 209 1.17 28.38 -1.56
N VAL A 210 0.30 27.36 -1.62
CA VAL A 210 -1.14 27.51 -1.42
C VAL A 210 -1.48 27.99 -0.01
N TYR A 211 -0.79 27.48 1.01
CA TYR A 211 -0.94 27.91 2.41
C TYR A 211 -0.58 29.39 2.61
N ILE A 212 0.49 29.87 1.97
CA ILE A 212 0.88 31.28 2.08
C ILE A 212 -0.15 32.18 1.37
N SER A 213 -0.70 31.73 0.24
CA SER A 213 -1.62 32.55 -0.58
C SER A 213 -3.08 32.49 -0.14
N ASN A 214 -3.48 31.49 0.65
CA ASN A 214 -4.87 31.27 1.08
C ASN A 214 -4.90 31.17 2.60
N LYS A 215 -5.90 31.77 3.27
CA LYS A 215 -6.05 31.84 4.74
C LYS A 215 -6.34 30.48 5.41
N MET A 216 -5.53 29.47 5.14
CA MET A 216 -5.66 28.11 5.65
C MET A 216 -5.07 28.02 7.07
N THR A 217 -5.71 27.24 7.94
CA THR A 217 -5.14 26.99 9.29
C THR A 217 -3.84 26.20 9.18
N GLU A 218 -2.94 26.40 10.14
CA GLU A 218 -1.65 25.68 10.16
C GLU A 218 -1.84 24.16 10.18
N GLU A 219 -2.79 23.67 10.98
CA GLU A 219 -3.14 22.25 11.03
C GLU A 219 -3.60 21.71 9.66
N THR A 220 -4.45 22.45 8.95
CA THR A 220 -4.92 22.03 7.61
C THR A 220 -3.74 22.00 6.64
N GLY A 221 -2.88 23.03 6.64
CA GLY A 221 -1.69 23.08 5.81
C GLY A 221 -0.73 21.94 6.09
N HIS A 222 -0.55 21.59 7.36
CA HIS A 222 0.25 20.46 7.80
C HIS A 222 -0.30 19.12 7.30
N ILE A 223 -1.61 18.88 7.46
CA ILE A 223 -2.28 17.67 6.99
C ILE A 223 -2.15 17.52 5.46
N LEU A 224 -2.32 18.61 4.71
CA LEU A 224 -2.12 18.59 3.25
C LEU A 224 -0.65 18.31 2.87
N ALA A 225 0.32 18.88 3.61
CA ALA A 225 1.73 18.59 3.40
C ALA A 225 2.08 17.13 3.74
N MET A 226 1.37 16.52 4.70
CA MET A 226 1.47 15.10 5.01
C MET A 226 0.86 14.23 3.90
N LYS A 227 -0.27 14.62 3.30
CA LYS A 227 -0.81 13.96 2.09
C LYS A 227 0.16 14.00 0.92
N ALA A 228 0.92 15.08 0.76
CA ALA A 228 1.99 15.14 -0.22
C ALA A 228 3.07 14.05 -0.04
N THR A 229 3.31 13.58 1.19
CA THR A 229 4.18 12.41 1.44
C THR A 229 3.59 11.11 0.88
N GLU A 230 2.26 10.97 0.87
CA GLU A 230 1.59 9.81 0.27
C GLU A 230 1.73 9.80 -1.25
N ILE A 231 1.64 10.97 -1.89
CA ILE A 231 1.86 11.10 -3.34
C ILE A 231 3.27 10.61 -3.68
N PHE A 232 4.28 11.07 -2.93
CA PHE A 232 5.65 10.57 -3.12
C PHE A 232 5.74 9.07 -2.83
N ALA A 233 5.03 8.56 -1.83
CA ALA A 233 5.02 7.13 -1.53
C ALA A 233 4.47 6.28 -2.70
N TYR A 234 3.36 6.69 -3.31
CA TYR A 234 2.81 6.00 -4.48
C TYR A 234 3.75 6.06 -5.69
N TYR A 235 4.51 7.14 -5.86
CA TYR A 235 5.56 7.21 -6.88
C TYR A 235 6.70 6.20 -6.61
N LEU A 236 7.16 6.06 -5.35
CA LEU A 236 8.15 5.02 -5.02
C LEU A 236 7.62 3.61 -5.28
N LYS A 237 6.33 3.36 -5.02
CA LYS A 237 5.67 2.10 -5.35
C LYS A 237 5.64 1.83 -6.86
N SER A 238 5.58 2.86 -7.71
CA SER A 238 5.69 2.66 -9.16
C SER A 238 7.12 2.40 -9.64
N ILE A 239 8.12 2.92 -8.90
CA ILE A 239 9.54 2.59 -9.14
C ILE A 239 9.83 1.13 -8.77
N ASN A 240 9.37 0.69 -7.60
CA ASN A 240 9.57 -0.68 -7.13
C ASN A 240 8.22 -1.30 -6.74
N PRO A 241 7.60 -2.10 -7.62
CA PRO A 241 6.30 -2.73 -7.36
C PRO A 241 6.29 -3.74 -6.21
N GLU A 242 7.43 -4.19 -5.69
CA GLU A 242 7.49 -5.15 -4.58
C GLU A 242 7.28 -4.48 -3.22
N ILE A 243 7.58 -3.17 -3.10
CA ILE A 243 7.48 -2.46 -1.82
C ILE A 243 6.05 -2.49 -1.28
N SER A 244 5.86 -2.89 -0.03
CA SER A 244 4.53 -2.88 0.59
C SER A 244 4.13 -1.47 0.95
N ILE A 245 2.97 -0.98 0.51
CA ILE A 245 2.44 0.31 0.96
C ILE A 245 1.36 0.08 2.00
N THR A 246 1.42 0.79 3.13
CA THR A 246 0.42 0.61 4.19
C THR A 246 0.30 1.81 5.12
N ASN A 247 -0.91 2.06 5.61
CA ASN A 247 -1.22 2.99 6.70
C ASN A 247 -1.17 2.33 8.09
N LYS A 248 -1.19 0.98 8.16
CA LYS A 248 -1.28 0.23 9.42
C LYS A 248 0.09 -0.25 9.89
N ILE A 249 0.49 0.16 11.10
CA ILE A 249 1.74 -0.27 11.75
C ILE A 249 1.83 -1.80 11.88
N SER A 250 0.71 -2.48 12.14
CA SER A 250 0.65 -3.94 12.26
C SER A 250 1.03 -4.68 10.97
N ASN A 251 1.04 -4.00 9.81
CA ASN A 251 1.44 -4.61 8.55
C ASN A 251 2.95 -4.59 8.30
N PHE A 252 3.75 -3.86 9.09
CA PHE A 252 5.21 -3.75 8.85
C PHE A 252 5.95 -5.08 8.93
N ILE A 253 5.41 -6.06 9.67
CA ILE A 253 6.01 -7.40 9.76
C ILE A 253 5.81 -8.26 8.50
N LYS A 254 4.83 -7.92 7.64
CA LYS A 254 4.39 -8.78 6.54
C LYS A 254 5.38 -8.83 5.37
N LYS A 255 6.07 -7.72 5.10
CA LYS A 255 7.10 -7.62 4.04
C LYS A 255 8.40 -7.10 4.64
N ASN A 256 9.51 -7.30 3.96
CA ASN A 256 10.83 -6.80 4.38
C ASN A 256 10.89 -5.28 4.24
N LEU A 257 10.46 -4.74 3.10
CA LEU A 257 10.39 -3.30 2.85
C LEU A 257 8.94 -2.83 2.84
N ASN A 258 8.63 -1.88 3.72
CA ASN A 258 7.32 -1.25 3.82
C ASN A 258 7.45 0.25 3.65
N LEU A 259 6.45 0.88 3.07
CA LEU A 259 6.35 2.31 2.87
C LEU A 259 5.11 2.79 3.63
N TRP A 260 5.34 3.62 4.65
CA TRP A 260 4.28 4.04 5.54
C TRP A 260 3.53 5.25 4.99
N ILE A 261 2.20 5.16 5.00
CA ILE A 261 1.28 6.28 4.74
C ILE A 261 0.81 6.83 6.10
N PRO A 262 1.30 8.00 6.54
CA PRO A 262 1.10 8.46 7.91
C PRO A 262 -0.18 9.26 8.13
N THR A 263 -0.79 9.86 7.10
CA THR A 263 -1.80 10.91 7.27
C THR A 263 -2.99 10.45 8.09
N GLU A 264 -3.61 9.31 7.75
CA GLU A 264 -4.77 8.81 8.48
C GLU A 264 -4.45 8.61 9.98
N LYS A 265 -3.27 8.09 10.30
CA LYS A 265 -2.88 7.85 11.70
C LYS A 265 -2.55 9.15 12.43
N LEU A 266 -1.77 10.03 11.82
CA LEU A 266 -1.21 11.21 12.47
C LEU A 266 -2.16 12.40 12.51
N SER A 267 -3.12 12.49 11.57
CA SER A 267 -4.16 13.52 11.61
C SER A 267 -5.02 13.42 12.88
N PHE A 268 -5.20 12.23 13.45
CA PHE A 268 -5.94 12.04 14.70
C PHE A 268 -5.04 11.84 15.93
N GLU A 269 -3.72 11.83 15.76
CA GLU A 269 -2.78 11.66 16.87
C GLU A 269 -2.61 12.97 17.64
N LYS A 270 -3.16 13.05 18.85
CA LYS A 270 -3.09 14.25 19.70
C LYS A 270 -1.66 14.60 20.12
N LYS A 271 -0.79 13.60 20.30
CA LYS A 271 0.60 13.82 20.74
C LYS A 271 1.52 14.24 19.59
N PHE A 272 1.04 14.25 18.35
CA PHE A 272 1.80 14.69 17.19
C PHE A 272 1.40 16.13 16.82
N GLN A 273 2.37 17.04 16.90
CA GLN A 273 2.21 18.46 16.60
C GLN A 273 2.05 18.67 15.09
N LYS A 274 0.93 19.28 14.70
CA LYS A 274 0.53 19.53 13.29
C LYS A 274 0.86 20.98 12.91
N ASN A 275 2.15 21.28 12.88
CA ASN A 275 2.70 22.61 12.60
C ASN A 275 3.88 22.51 11.61
N TRP A 276 4.33 23.62 11.05
CA TRP A 276 5.39 23.61 10.04
C TRP A 276 6.76 23.16 10.57
N GLU A 277 6.92 23.11 11.89
CA GLU A 277 8.11 22.60 12.58
C GLU A 277 8.15 21.07 12.69
N SER A 278 7.05 20.39 12.33
CA SER A 278 6.97 18.93 12.20
C SER A 278 6.93 18.54 10.72
N THR A 279 8.00 17.92 10.22
CA THR A 279 8.04 17.40 8.85
C THR A 279 8.17 15.87 8.86
N SER A 280 8.46 15.28 7.69
CA SER A 280 8.83 13.87 7.57
C SER A 280 9.92 13.38 8.53
N ASP A 281 10.81 14.25 9.04
CA ASP A 281 11.80 13.84 10.06
C ASP A 281 11.12 13.57 11.41
N SER A 282 10.25 14.48 11.84
CA SER A 282 9.37 14.30 12.98
C SER A 282 8.44 13.09 12.83
N ILE A 283 7.86 12.86 11.65
CA ILE A 283 7.02 11.68 11.36
C ILE A 283 7.83 10.38 11.57
N ALA A 284 9.04 10.30 11.01
CA ALA A 284 9.91 9.13 11.16
C ALA A 284 10.32 8.89 12.62
N THR A 285 10.62 9.97 13.34
CA THR A 285 11.02 9.90 14.76
C THR A 285 9.85 9.51 15.66
N TRP A 286 8.64 10.04 15.38
CA TRP A 286 7.42 9.60 16.04
C TRP A 286 7.17 8.11 15.80
N LEU A 287 7.31 7.63 14.56
CA LEU A 287 7.11 6.22 14.24
C LEU A 287 8.10 5.34 15.01
N TYR A 288 9.37 5.72 15.04
CA TYR A 288 10.41 5.04 15.80
C TYR A 288 10.06 4.89 17.29
N SER A 289 9.60 5.96 17.93
CA SER A 289 9.24 5.93 19.35
C SER A 289 7.95 5.17 19.65
N ASN A 290 7.09 4.95 18.65
CA ASN A 290 5.81 4.24 18.79
C ASN A 290 5.84 2.81 18.22
N THR A 291 7.03 2.28 17.86
CA THR A 291 7.22 0.93 17.32
C THR A 291 8.40 0.22 17.99
N LYS A 292 8.54 -1.10 17.82
CA LYS A 292 9.73 -1.86 18.24
C LYS A 292 10.85 -1.71 17.18
N SER A 293 11.45 -0.51 17.12
CA SER A 293 12.48 -0.16 16.13
C SER A 293 13.90 -0.11 16.71
N LYS A 294 14.90 -0.59 15.95
CA LYS A 294 16.35 -0.52 16.28
C LYS A 294 16.87 0.91 16.21
N GLY A 295 16.37 1.73 15.28
CA GLY A 295 16.82 3.10 15.07
C GLY A 295 16.14 3.81 13.90
N VAL A 296 16.56 5.05 13.65
CA VAL A 296 16.15 5.87 12.49
C VAL A 296 17.37 6.21 11.66
N VAL A 297 17.29 6.05 10.34
CA VAL A 297 18.26 6.55 9.37
C VAL A 297 17.64 7.69 8.57
N PHE A 298 18.17 8.90 8.69
CA PHE A 298 17.78 10.06 7.89
C PHE A 298 18.63 10.15 6.62
N VAL A 299 18.03 9.85 5.47
CA VAL A 299 18.64 10.00 4.15
C VAL A 299 18.32 11.40 3.62
N LYS A 300 19.36 12.22 3.44
CA LYS A 300 19.28 13.63 3.00
C LYS A 300 20.01 13.81 1.67
N SER A 301 19.77 14.93 0.99
CA SER A 301 20.45 15.24 -0.28
C SER A 301 21.78 15.95 -0.10
N LEU A 302 22.15 16.28 1.14
CA LEU A 302 23.45 16.83 1.52
C LEU A 302 24.38 15.67 1.86
N SER A 303 25.66 15.77 1.50
CA SER A 303 26.68 14.78 1.88
C SER A 303 27.21 15.05 3.28
N PHE A 304 27.62 13.97 3.97
CA PHE A 304 28.21 14.00 5.30
C PHE A 304 29.44 13.08 5.41
N ALA A 305 30.13 12.80 4.29
CA ALA A 305 31.20 11.79 4.21
C ALA A 305 32.36 11.94 5.23
N ASN A 306 32.52 13.12 5.84
CA ASN A 306 33.63 13.44 6.75
C ASN A 306 33.23 13.63 8.22
N GLU A 307 32.03 13.23 8.63
CA GLU A 307 31.43 13.62 9.92
C GLU A 307 31.02 12.41 10.77
N GLU A 308 31.77 11.99 11.80
CA GLU A 308 31.33 10.80 12.57
C GLU A 308 30.09 11.05 13.46
N LYS A 309 29.98 12.27 13.99
CA LYS A 309 29.03 12.64 15.06
C LYS A 309 28.50 14.05 14.84
N LEU A 310 27.19 14.17 14.67
CA LEU A 310 26.51 15.44 14.41
C LEU A 310 25.52 15.76 15.53
N LYS A 311 25.60 16.95 16.13
CA LYS A 311 24.64 17.36 17.16
C LYS A 311 23.29 17.71 16.52
N LEU A 312 22.19 17.20 17.08
CA LEU A 312 20.83 17.48 16.61
C LEU A 312 20.56 18.99 16.56
N ARG A 313 20.99 19.74 17.59
CA ARG A 313 20.85 21.20 17.65
C ARG A 313 21.48 21.91 16.45
N ASP A 314 22.63 21.44 15.98
CA ASP A 314 23.35 22.06 14.85
C ASP A 314 22.67 21.69 13.52
N LEU A 315 22.20 20.45 13.37
CA LEU A 315 21.38 20.03 12.23
C LEU A 315 20.07 20.82 12.15
N GLN A 316 19.46 21.12 13.30
CA GLN A 316 18.23 21.91 13.41
C GLN A 316 18.47 23.39 13.07
N LYS A 317 19.54 24.01 13.58
CA LYS A 317 19.93 25.37 13.22
C LYS A 317 20.17 25.51 11.70
N LYS A 318 20.77 24.50 11.08
CA LYS A 318 21.00 24.44 9.62
C LYS A 318 19.75 24.01 8.82
N LYS A 319 18.59 23.82 9.46
CA LYS A 319 17.34 23.33 8.84
C LYS A 319 17.49 21.99 8.10
N ILE A 320 18.47 21.17 8.49
CA ILE A 320 18.71 19.84 7.92
C ILE A 320 17.72 18.84 8.52
N LEU A 321 17.43 18.93 9.83
CA LEU A 321 16.36 18.20 10.51
C LEU A 321 15.38 19.20 11.10
N ASP A 322 14.09 18.84 11.15
CA ASP A 322 13.06 19.73 11.68
C ASP A 322 13.15 19.93 13.21
N LEU A 323 12.58 21.03 13.72
CA LEU A 323 12.73 21.42 15.13
C LEU A 323 12.03 20.44 16.09
N ASN A 324 10.99 19.76 15.64
CA ASN A 324 10.19 18.88 16.49
C ASN A 324 10.70 17.44 16.58
N VAL A 325 11.73 17.04 15.82
CA VAL A 325 12.41 15.74 15.98
C VAL A 325 12.69 15.45 17.46
N LYS A 326 13.22 16.42 18.20
CA LYS A 326 13.58 16.28 19.64
C LYS A 326 12.39 15.89 20.52
N ASN A 327 11.18 16.30 20.16
CA ASN A 327 9.96 16.06 20.96
C ASN A 327 9.51 14.59 20.88
N TYR A 328 10.00 13.86 19.87
CA TYR A 328 9.58 12.49 19.60
C TYR A 328 10.64 11.44 19.92
N ILE A 329 11.76 11.80 20.55
CA ILE A 329 12.82 10.85 20.92
C ILE A 329 12.55 10.32 22.33
N LYS A 330 11.97 9.12 22.45
CA LYS A 330 11.58 8.54 23.75
C LYS A 330 12.45 7.39 24.24
N ARG A 331 13.34 6.85 23.40
CA ARG A 331 14.16 5.65 23.68
C ARG A 331 15.65 5.89 23.36
N LYS A 332 16.50 4.88 23.63
CA LYS A 332 17.95 4.90 23.36
C LYS A 332 18.25 5.48 21.97
N LYS A 333 19.05 6.54 21.93
CA LYS A 333 19.34 7.40 20.77
C LYS A 333 20.10 6.66 19.66
N ASN A 334 19.44 5.83 18.87
CA ASN A 334 20.01 5.25 17.66
C ASN A 334 19.49 6.00 16.42
N LEU A 335 19.96 7.23 16.28
CA LEU A 335 19.65 8.11 15.16
C LEU A 335 20.89 8.23 14.28
N LYS A 336 20.71 7.97 12.99
CA LYS A 336 21.75 8.00 11.97
C LYS A 336 21.35 8.99 10.88
N ILE A 337 22.33 9.63 10.25
CA ILE A 337 22.11 10.52 9.12
C ILE A 337 23.16 10.25 8.04
N VAL A 338 22.74 10.34 6.78
CA VAL A 338 23.60 10.09 5.62
C VAL A 338 23.09 10.83 4.40
N GLY A 339 24.01 11.16 3.50
CA GLY A 339 23.74 11.79 2.21
C GLY A 339 23.63 10.81 1.05
N PRO A 340 23.87 11.31 -0.18
CA PRO A 340 23.95 10.49 -1.40
C PRO A 340 25.02 9.38 -1.37
N GLU A 341 26.06 9.52 -0.54
CA GLU A 341 27.12 8.52 -0.31
C GLU A 341 26.60 7.16 0.22
N ILE A 342 25.33 7.09 0.68
CA ILE A 342 24.70 5.81 1.05
C ILE A 342 24.66 4.82 -0.13
N ILE A 343 24.61 5.31 -1.37
CA ILE A 343 24.59 4.46 -2.56
C ILE A 343 25.91 3.69 -2.67
N ASP A 344 27.03 4.37 -2.47
CA ASP A 344 28.35 3.75 -2.55
C ASP A 344 28.53 2.71 -1.43
N LEU A 345 27.94 2.93 -0.25
CA LEU A 345 27.90 1.93 0.82
C LEU A 345 27.08 0.68 0.44
N PHE A 346 25.96 0.85 -0.27
CA PHE A 346 25.13 -0.26 -0.74
C PHE A 346 25.75 -1.03 -1.91
N GLU A 347 26.56 -0.38 -2.73
CA GLU A 347 27.33 -1.05 -3.80
C GLU A 347 28.43 -1.95 -3.21
N ASN A 348 29.01 -1.54 -2.08
CA ASN A 348 30.13 -2.24 -1.45
C ASN A 348 29.72 -3.27 -0.37
N SER A 349 28.46 -3.30 0.06
CA SER A 349 28.02 -4.24 1.10
C SER A 349 26.53 -4.57 1.04
N THR A 350 26.19 -5.82 1.34
CA THR A 350 24.81 -6.29 1.54
C THR A 350 24.48 -6.54 3.02
N ASP A 351 25.39 -6.19 3.94
CA ASP A 351 25.16 -6.28 5.37
C ASP A 351 24.64 -4.94 5.91
N TRP A 352 23.37 -4.94 6.29
CA TRP A 352 22.69 -3.75 6.81
C TRP A 352 23.31 -3.20 8.10
N GLU A 353 23.69 -4.06 9.04
CA GLU A 353 24.25 -3.61 10.32
C GLU A 353 25.65 -3.03 10.13
N TYR A 354 26.45 -3.62 9.22
CA TYR A 354 27.70 -3.02 8.77
C TYR A 354 27.48 -1.62 8.18
N ILE A 355 26.54 -1.48 7.23
CA ILE A 355 26.24 -0.18 6.61
C ILE A 355 25.80 0.84 7.65
N VAL A 356 24.85 0.49 8.52
CA VAL A 356 24.38 1.34 9.62
C VAL A 356 25.53 1.76 10.54
N SER A 357 26.49 0.87 10.80
CA SER A 357 27.64 1.17 11.65
C SER A 357 28.50 2.31 11.09
N LYS A 358 28.60 2.40 9.76
CA LYS A 358 29.34 3.45 9.02
C LYS A 358 28.58 4.77 8.92
N LEU A 359 27.27 4.80 9.20
CA LEU A 359 26.50 6.03 9.14
C LEU A 359 26.77 6.94 10.33
N ASN A 360 26.71 8.25 10.07
CA ASN A 360 27.00 9.29 11.04
C ASN A 360 25.95 9.32 12.15
N LYS A 361 26.39 9.46 13.40
CA LYS A 361 25.49 9.43 14.55
C LYS A 361 24.91 10.82 14.81
N VAL A 362 23.60 10.91 15.01
CA VAL A 362 22.94 12.14 15.48
C VAL A 362 22.88 12.14 17.01
N ILE A 363 23.62 13.04 17.63
CA ILE A 363 23.72 13.21 19.09
C ILE A 363 22.68 14.23 19.53
N VAL A 364 21.75 13.79 20.38
CA VAL A 364 20.59 14.58 20.86
C VAL A 364 20.94 15.34 22.13
#